data_AF-A0A9P6RIG0-F1
#
_entry.id   AF-A0A9P6RIG0-F1
#
_cell.length_a   1.000
_cell.length_b   1.000
_cell.length_c   1.000
_cell.angle_alpha   90.00
_cell.angle_beta   90.00
_cell.angle_gamma   90.00
#
_symmetry.space_group_name_H-M   'P 1'
#
loop_
_entity.id
_entity.type
_entity.pdbx_description
1 polymer ?
#
loop_
_entity_poly.entity_id
_entity_poly.type
_entity_poly.pdbx_seq_one_letter_code
_entity_poly.pdbx_strand_id
1 'polypeptide(L)'
;MVAFADQVRRQQWLGHTGKPIQSIVNIGIGGSDLGPKMVCHALQPLGEPKLSMHFVSNVDGADLQQVLAQIDPATTLAIIVSKTFTTLETMTNAHSLRSWLLSHGVPEAKLGQHLVGVSADPARAIQLGIAPECVFKIWDWVGGRYSLWSAVGLSALLYIGPTHFSELLAGAAQMDQHFREAPLRRNLPTILALLARDGK
;
A
#
# COMPACT_ATOMS: atom_id res chain seq x y z
N MET A 1 6.14 -10.73 1.91
CA MET A 1 6.19 -9.26 1.75
C MET A 1 7.62 -8.77 1.54
N VAL A 2 8.55 -8.98 2.50
CA VAL A 2 9.97 -8.55 2.37
C VAL A 2 10.65 -9.07 1.11
N ALA A 3 10.58 -10.37 0.82
CA ALA A 3 11.21 -10.94 -0.38
C ALA A 3 10.71 -10.30 -1.69
N PHE A 4 9.40 -10.00 -1.78
CA PHE A 4 8.82 -9.29 -2.92
C PHE A 4 9.33 -7.85 -3.00
N ALA A 5 9.36 -7.14 -1.87
CA ALA A 5 9.88 -5.77 -1.83
C ALA A 5 11.35 -5.71 -2.25
N ASP A 6 12.17 -6.67 -1.82
CA ASP A 6 13.56 -6.78 -2.25
C ASP A 6 13.68 -7.00 -3.76
N GLN A 7 12.85 -7.87 -4.37
CA GLN A 7 12.86 -8.08 -5.81
C GLN A 7 12.53 -6.81 -6.59
N VAL A 8 11.49 -6.06 -6.17
CA VAL A 8 11.11 -4.81 -6.82
C VAL A 8 12.22 -3.76 -6.68
N ARG A 9 12.72 -3.54 -5.45
CA ARG A 9 13.75 -2.54 -5.16
C ARG A 9 15.09 -2.86 -5.84
N ARG A 10 15.44 -4.14 -5.97
CA ARG A 10 16.64 -4.59 -6.70
C ARG A 10 16.44 -4.62 -8.22
N GLN A 11 15.30 -4.12 -8.73
CA GLN A 11 14.99 -4.09 -10.16
C GLN A 11 14.94 -5.50 -10.80
N GLN A 12 14.61 -6.51 -10.01
CA GLN A 12 14.48 -7.92 -10.41
C GLN A 12 13.02 -8.29 -10.73
N TRP A 13 12.06 -7.55 -10.18
CA TRP A 13 10.67 -7.62 -10.61
C TRP A 13 10.50 -6.79 -11.88
N LEU A 14 10.14 -7.46 -12.98
CA LEU A 14 10.07 -6.86 -14.31
C LEU A 14 8.61 -6.79 -14.77
N GLY A 15 8.25 -5.69 -15.44
CA GLY A 15 6.98 -5.58 -16.15
C GLY A 15 6.98 -6.42 -17.44
N HIS A 16 5.87 -6.36 -18.18
CA HIS A 16 5.62 -7.22 -19.34
C HIS A 16 6.66 -7.11 -20.46
N THR A 17 7.39 -5.99 -20.54
CA THR A 17 8.45 -5.76 -21.53
C THR A 17 9.85 -6.21 -21.05
N GLY A 18 9.96 -6.73 -19.84
CA GLY A 18 11.25 -7.05 -19.21
C GLY A 18 11.96 -5.84 -18.59
N LYS A 19 11.34 -4.65 -18.58
CA LYS A 19 11.87 -3.48 -17.87
C LYS A 19 11.55 -3.55 -16.37
N PRO A 20 12.44 -3.07 -15.49
CA PRO A 20 12.15 -2.95 -14.07
C PRO A 20 10.98 -2.01 -13.78
N ILE A 21 10.24 -2.31 -12.71
CA ILE A 21 9.20 -1.41 -12.19
C ILE A 21 9.82 -0.09 -11.69
N GLN A 22 9.13 1.00 -11.98
CA GLN A 22 9.51 2.37 -11.62
C GLN A 22 8.37 3.13 -10.94
N SER A 23 7.12 2.80 -11.26
CA SER A 23 5.94 3.47 -10.68
C SER A 23 5.14 2.49 -9.83
N ILE A 24 4.88 2.87 -8.58
CA ILE A 24 4.00 2.15 -7.67
C ILE A 24 2.69 2.94 -7.53
N VAL A 25 1.56 2.33 -7.84
CA VAL A 25 0.23 2.94 -7.68
C VAL A 25 -0.54 2.21 -6.58
N ASN A 26 -0.65 2.81 -5.39
CA ASN A 26 -1.46 2.29 -4.30
C ASN A 26 -2.92 2.71 -4.52
N ILE A 27 -3.82 1.74 -4.74
CA ILE A 27 -5.25 1.98 -4.90
C ILE A 27 -5.96 1.48 -3.64
N GLY A 28 -6.54 2.39 -2.88
CA GLY A 28 -7.24 2.11 -1.64
C GLY A 28 -7.85 3.39 -1.08
N ILE A 29 -8.82 3.28 -0.18
CA ILE A 29 -9.45 4.45 0.45
C ILE A 29 -9.35 4.38 1.98
N GLY A 30 -9.28 5.55 2.63
CA GLY A 30 -9.23 5.66 4.08
C GLY A 30 -8.00 4.96 4.67
N GLY A 31 -8.23 3.94 5.50
CA GLY A 31 -7.15 3.20 6.15
C GLY A 31 -6.19 2.46 5.20
N SER A 32 -6.68 2.09 4.01
CA SER A 32 -5.89 1.46 2.95
C SER A 32 -4.95 2.43 2.19
N ASP A 33 -5.04 3.73 2.48
CA ASP A 33 -4.33 4.78 1.75
C ASP A 33 -3.57 5.73 2.68
N LEU A 34 -4.26 6.32 3.66
CA LEU A 34 -3.75 7.43 4.46
C LEU A 34 -2.48 7.09 5.24
N GLY A 35 -2.43 5.90 5.86
CA GLY A 35 -1.26 5.45 6.62
C GLY A 35 -0.02 5.29 5.73
N PRO A 36 -0.07 4.44 4.69
CA PRO A 36 1.04 4.28 3.76
C PRO A 36 1.46 5.59 3.07
N LYS A 37 0.50 6.43 2.66
CA LYS A 37 0.76 7.75 2.07
C LYS A 37 1.51 8.66 3.04
N MET A 38 1.08 8.71 4.30
CA MET A 38 1.75 9.49 5.35
C MET A 38 3.19 9.01 5.56
N VAL A 39 3.44 7.70 5.64
CA VAL A 39 4.80 7.17 5.82
C VAL A 39 5.70 7.51 4.64
N CYS A 40 5.23 7.30 3.41
CA CYS A 40 6.02 7.65 2.22
C CYS A 40 6.34 9.15 2.17
N HIS A 41 5.41 10.01 2.58
CA HIS A 41 5.66 11.45 2.64
C HIS A 41 6.65 11.82 3.76
N ALA A 42 6.42 11.34 4.99
CA ALA A 42 7.23 11.69 6.15
C ALA A 42 8.66 11.15 6.08
N LEU A 43 8.86 9.99 5.44
CA LEU A 43 10.15 9.31 5.31
C LEU A 43 10.74 9.43 3.90
N GLN A 44 10.33 10.44 3.12
CA GLN A 44 10.88 10.70 1.78
C GLN A 44 12.42 10.67 1.71
N PRO A 45 13.20 11.19 2.69
CA PRO A 45 14.66 11.09 2.65
C PRO A 45 15.24 9.67 2.67
N LEU A 46 14.44 8.67 3.10
CA LEU A 46 14.81 7.25 3.12
C LEU A 46 14.26 6.47 1.91
N GLY A 47 13.52 7.16 1.03
CA GLY A 47 12.84 6.56 -0.11
C GLY A 47 13.78 6.03 -1.19
N GLU A 48 13.36 4.98 -1.88
CA GLU A 48 14.05 4.47 -3.07
C GLU A 48 13.90 5.47 -4.22
N PRO A 49 14.98 6.14 -4.66
CA PRO A 49 14.90 7.18 -5.67
C PRO A 49 14.44 6.67 -7.05
N LYS A 50 14.56 5.36 -7.30
CA LYS A 50 14.09 4.72 -8.55
C LYS A 50 12.59 4.42 -8.57
N LEU A 51 11.89 4.59 -7.44
CA LEU A 51 10.46 4.32 -7.32
C LEU A 51 9.67 5.62 -7.13
N SER A 52 8.73 5.87 -8.05
CA SER A 52 7.72 6.92 -7.92
C SER A 52 6.47 6.35 -7.27
N MET A 53 6.02 6.98 -6.17
CA MET A 53 4.88 6.52 -5.38
C MET A 53 3.64 7.35 -5.68
N HIS A 54 2.56 6.71 -6.09
CA HIS A 54 1.27 7.32 -6.38
C HIS A 54 0.17 6.70 -5.51
N PHE A 55 -0.81 7.50 -5.10
CA PHE A 55 -1.87 7.10 -4.18
C PHE A 55 -3.20 7.57 -4.75
N VAL A 56 -4.07 6.61 -5.08
CA VAL A 56 -5.38 6.85 -5.69
C VAL A 56 -6.45 6.33 -4.73
N SER A 57 -7.32 7.22 -4.28
CA SER A 57 -8.31 6.91 -3.25
C SER A 57 -9.70 7.41 -3.57
N ASN A 58 -9.81 8.48 -4.36
CA ASN A 58 -11.08 9.06 -4.71
C ASN A 58 -11.74 8.27 -5.84
N VAL A 59 -13.05 8.10 -5.80
CA VAL A 59 -13.82 7.47 -6.89
C VAL A 59 -13.99 8.39 -8.09
N ASP A 60 -13.82 9.70 -7.88
CA ASP A 60 -13.71 10.66 -8.98
C ASP A 60 -12.53 10.27 -9.88
N GLY A 61 -12.82 10.02 -11.16
CA GLY A 61 -11.84 9.58 -12.15
C GLY A 61 -10.68 10.57 -12.36
N ALA A 62 -10.82 11.82 -11.94
CA ALA A 62 -9.74 12.81 -12.01
C ALA A 62 -8.48 12.36 -11.22
N ASP A 63 -8.66 11.72 -10.06
CA ASP A 63 -7.55 11.26 -9.20
C ASP A 63 -6.70 10.22 -9.95
N LEU A 64 -7.35 9.21 -10.52
CA LEU A 64 -6.67 8.20 -11.33
C LEU A 64 -6.08 8.80 -12.61
N GLN A 65 -6.82 9.64 -13.35
CA GLN A 65 -6.35 10.24 -14.60
C GLN A 65 -5.06 11.04 -14.44
N GLN A 66 -4.92 11.80 -13.35
CA GLN A 66 -3.69 12.54 -13.04
C GLN A 66 -2.49 11.61 -12.87
N VAL A 67 -2.70 10.45 -12.24
CA VAL A 67 -1.65 9.43 -12.07
C VAL A 67 -1.33 8.75 -13.40
N LEU A 68 -2.34 8.37 -14.19
CA LEU A 68 -2.15 7.71 -15.49
C LEU A 68 -1.34 8.57 -16.48
N ALA A 69 -1.43 9.90 -16.38
CA ALA A 69 -0.66 10.82 -17.20
C ALA A 69 0.85 10.87 -16.86
N GLN A 70 1.26 10.28 -15.74
CA GLN A 70 2.63 10.36 -15.19
C GLN A 70 3.38 9.02 -15.22
N ILE A 71 2.73 7.92 -15.63
CA ILE A 71 3.27 6.57 -15.50
C ILE A 71 3.34 5.84 -16.85
N ASP A 72 4.27 4.89 -16.96
CA ASP A 72 4.41 4.02 -18.13
C ASP A 72 3.78 2.64 -17.83
N PRO A 73 2.84 2.13 -18.66
CA PRO A 73 2.24 0.81 -18.47
C PRO A 73 3.27 -0.33 -18.42
N ALA A 74 4.44 -0.17 -19.07
CA ALA A 74 5.51 -1.15 -19.08
C ALA A 74 6.27 -1.26 -17.74
N THR A 75 6.24 -0.22 -16.90
CA THR A 75 7.01 -0.14 -15.64
C THR A 75 6.16 0.20 -14.42
N THR A 76 4.83 0.09 -14.54
CA THR A 76 3.87 0.36 -13.46
C THR A 76 3.51 -0.91 -12.70
N LEU A 77 3.49 -0.85 -11.37
CA LEU A 77 2.94 -1.87 -10.49
C LEU A 77 1.82 -1.26 -9.63
N ALA A 78 0.61 -1.79 -9.73
CA ALA A 78 -0.51 -1.38 -8.90
C ALA A 78 -0.69 -2.31 -7.69
N ILE A 79 -0.90 -1.70 -6.52
CA ILE A 79 -1.20 -2.38 -5.26
C ILE A 79 -2.67 -2.11 -4.94
N ILE A 80 -3.52 -3.12 -5.07
CA ILE A 80 -4.95 -3.01 -4.79
C ILE A 80 -5.20 -3.39 -3.33
N VAL A 81 -5.56 -2.40 -2.51
CA VAL A 81 -5.66 -2.54 -1.05
C VAL A 81 -7.12 -2.40 -0.61
N SER A 82 -7.78 -3.53 -0.42
CA SER A 82 -9.14 -3.58 0.15
C SER A 82 -9.34 -4.86 0.94
N LYS A 83 -9.74 -4.69 2.21
CA LYS A 83 -9.99 -5.81 3.12
C LYS A 83 -11.04 -6.76 2.60
N THR A 84 -12.17 -6.24 2.11
CA THR A 84 -13.28 -7.04 1.57
C THR A 84 -13.15 -7.28 0.06
N PHE A 85 -12.26 -6.53 -0.60
CA PHE A 85 -12.09 -6.52 -2.05
C PHE A 85 -13.40 -6.20 -2.82
N THR A 86 -14.26 -5.40 -2.19
CA THR A 86 -15.55 -4.94 -2.75
C THR A 86 -15.81 -3.45 -2.56
N THR A 87 -14.87 -2.74 -1.93
CA THR A 87 -14.98 -1.29 -1.72
C THR A 87 -15.17 -0.60 -3.07
N LEU A 88 -16.29 0.10 -3.26
CA LEU A 88 -16.72 0.61 -4.55
C LEU A 88 -15.65 1.49 -5.20
N GLU A 89 -15.12 2.44 -4.44
CA GLU A 89 -14.10 3.39 -4.89
C GLU A 89 -12.82 2.66 -5.31
N THR A 90 -12.34 1.73 -4.48
CA THR A 90 -11.14 0.94 -4.75
C THR A 90 -11.31 0.05 -5.98
N MET A 91 -12.43 -0.67 -6.09
CA MET A 91 -12.66 -1.60 -7.20
C MET A 91 -12.92 -0.85 -8.51
N THR A 92 -13.60 0.29 -8.47
CA THR A 92 -13.79 1.15 -9.65
C THR A 92 -12.44 1.62 -10.20
N ASN A 93 -11.55 2.08 -9.33
CA ASN A 93 -10.20 2.49 -9.72
C ASN A 93 -9.34 1.30 -10.18
N ALA A 94 -9.44 0.15 -9.51
CA ALA A 94 -8.71 -1.05 -9.89
C ALA A 94 -9.12 -1.57 -11.28
N HIS A 95 -10.41 -1.62 -11.58
CA HIS A 95 -10.92 -1.99 -12.91
C HIS A 95 -10.51 -0.98 -13.97
N SER A 96 -10.54 0.32 -13.65
CA SER A 96 -10.12 1.38 -14.57
C SER A 96 -8.63 1.30 -14.90
N LEU A 97 -7.76 1.13 -13.89
CA LEU A 97 -6.33 0.95 -14.10
C LEU A 97 -6.02 -0.35 -14.87
N ARG A 98 -6.70 -1.46 -14.54
CA ARG A 98 -6.55 -2.72 -15.29
C ARG A 98 -6.92 -2.53 -16.77
N SER A 99 -8.03 -1.85 -17.05
CA SER A 99 -8.48 -1.56 -18.41
C SER A 99 -7.49 -0.67 -19.15
N TRP A 100 -6.93 0.33 -18.47
CA TRP A 100 -5.88 1.18 -19.00
C TRP A 100 -4.60 0.41 -19.33
N LEU A 101 -4.12 -0.49 -18.46
CA LEU A 101 -2.95 -1.33 -18.74
C LEU A 101 -3.16 -2.15 -20.02
N LEU A 102 -4.32 -2.80 -20.15
CA LEU A 102 -4.67 -3.60 -21.33
C LEU A 102 -4.72 -2.75 -22.61
N SER A 103 -5.37 -1.58 -22.55
CA SER A 103 -5.49 -0.70 -23.71
C SER A 103 -4.17 -0.05 -24.13
N HIS A 104 -3.16 -0.05 -23.24
CA HIS A 104 -1.83 0.50 -23.50
C HIS A 104 -0.74 -0.58 -23.67
N GLY A 105 -1.15 -1.79 -24.07
CA GLY A 105 -0.24 -2.80 -24.60
C GLY A 105 0.26 -3.84 -23.60
N VAL A 106 -0.20 -3.81 -22.33
CA VAL A 106 0.05 -4.91 -21.39
C VAL A 106 -0.80 -6.11 -21.79
N PRO A 107 -0.21 -7.27 -22.13
CA PRO A 107 -1.00 -8.46 -22.46
C PRO A 107 -1.75 -8.99 -21.23
N GLU A 108 -2.97 -9.49 -21.42
CA GLU A 108 -3.78 -10.11 -20.36
C GLU A 108 -2.98 -11.18 -19.58
N ALA A 109 -2.25 -12.05 -20.30
CA ALA A 109 -1.42 -13.10 -19.71
C ALA A 109 -0.22 -12.59 -18.89
N LYS A 110 0.07 -11.29 -18.93
CA LYS A 110 1.16 -10.64 -18.20
C LYS A 110 0.67 -9.67 -17.12
N LEU A 111 -0.65 -9.50 -16.94
CA LEU A 111 -1.22 -8.61 -15.90
C LEU A 111 -0.73 -8.95 -14.49
N GLY A 112 -0.47 -10.22 -14.19
CA GLY A 112 0.05 -10.64 -12.88
C GLY A 112 1.41 -10.04 -12.51
N GLN A 113 2.15 -9.49 -13.48
CA GLN A 113 3.41 -8.75 -13.25
C GLN A 113 3.18 -7.30 -12.83
N HIS A 114 1.97 -6.78 -13.05
CA HIS A 114 1.59 -5.38 -12.86
C HIS A 114 0.56 -5.18 -11.75
N LEU A 115 0.02 -6.25 -11.17
CA LEU A 115 -1.01 -6.20 -10.13
C LEU A 115 -0.61 -7.03 -8.91
N VAL A 116 -0.70 -6.44 -7.73
CA VAL A 116 -0.62 -7.13 -6.43
C VAL A 116 -1.82 -6.76 -5.56
N GLY A 117 -2.23 -7.67 -4.69
CA GLY A 117 -3.42 -7.51 -3.87
C GLY A 117 -3.10 -7.54 -2.39
N VAL A 118 -3.78 -6.72 -1.61
CA VAL A 118 -3.77 -6.76 -0.14
C VAL A 118 -5.20 -6.92 0.34
N SER A 119 -5.54 -8.08 0.90
CA SER A 119 -6.93 -8.40 1.24
C SER A 119 -7.09 -9.49 2.31
N ALA A 120 -8.25 -9.51 2.97
CA ALA A 120 -8.71 -10.65 3.74
C ALA A 120 -9.46 -11.69 2.87
N ASP A 121 -9.78 -11.34 1.62
CA ASP A 121 -10.45 -12.19 0.63
C ASP A 121 -9.56 -12.45 -0.61
N PRO A 122 -8.65 -13.44 -0.54
CA PRO A 122 -7.78 -13.78 -1.67
C PRO A 122 -8.53 -14.25 -2.92
N ALA A 123 -9.72 -14.85 -2.76
CA ALA A 123 -10.48 -15.37 -3.89
C ALA A 123 -10.92 -14.23 -4.82
N ARG A 124 -11.39 -13.12 -4.26
CA ARG A 124 -11.76 -11.93 -5.04
C ARG A 124 -10.55 -11.24 -5.68
N ALA A 125 -9.41 -11.20 -4.99
CA ALA A 125 -8.17 -10.68 -5.56
C ALA A 125 -7.73 -11.48 -6.80
N ILE A 126 -7.79 -12.81 -6.72
CA ILE A 126 -7.45 -13.69 -7.84
C ILE A 126 -8.43 -13.51 -9.01
N GLN A 127 -9.74 -13.33 -8.73
CA GLN A 127 -10.74 -13.04 -9.78
C GLN A 127 -10.47 -11.75 -10.56
N LEU A 128 -9.77 -10.77 -9.96
CA LEU A 128 -9.34 -9.54 -10.65
C LEU A 128 -8.15 -9.78 -11.61
N GLY A 129 -7.51 -10.95 -11.54
CA GLY A 129 -6.31 -11.29 -12.33
C GLY A 129 -4.99 -11.14 -11.55
N ILE A 130 -5.05 -11.04 -10.23
CA ILE A 130 -3.85 -11.01 -9.37
C ILE A 130 -3.35 -12.44 -9.20
N ALA A 131 -2.06 -12.67 -9.44
CA ALA A 131 -1.46 -13.98 -9.23
C ALA A 131 -1.59 -14.39 -7.74
N PRO A 132 -1.93 -15.65 -7.41
CA PRO A 132 -2.12 -16.07 -6.01
C PRO A 132 -0.95 -15.73 -5.08
N GLU A 133 0.28 -15.85 -5.57
CA GLU A 133 1.52 -15.50 -4.87
C GLU A 133 1.71 -13.99 -4.64
N CYS A 134 0.98 -13.16 -5.39
CA CYS A 134 0.94 -11.71 -5.32
C CYS A 134 -0.21 -11.18 -4.45
N VAL A 135 -0.89 -12.06 -3.71
CA VAL A 135 -1.92 -11.68 -2.73
C VAL A 135 -1.34 -11.72 -1.32
N PHE A 136 -1.19 -10.55 -0.70
CA PHE A 136 -0.75 -10.42 0.69
C PHE A 136 -1.95 -10.34 1.62
N LYS A 137 -2.05 -11.33 2.51
CA LYS A 137 -3.19 -11.46 3.41
C LYS A 137 -3.18 -10.39 4.51
N ILE A 138 -4.36 -9.85 4.81
CA ILE A 138 -4.67 -9.16 6.08
C ILE A 138 -5.77 -9.89 6.83
N TRP A 139 -5.91 -9.64 8.14
CA TRP A 139 -6.86 -10.35 9.00
C TRP A 139 -8.04 -9.48 9.44
N ASP A 140 -9.12 -10.12 9.85
CA ASP A 140 -10.36 -9.45 10.24
C ASP A 140 -10.24 -8.59 11.50
N TRP A 141 -9.32 -8.90 12.40
CA TRP A 141 -9.04 -8.08 13.57
C TRP A 141 -8.19 -6.83 13.26
N VAL A 142 -7.61 -6.72 12.06
CA VAL A 142 -6.92 -5.50 11.63
C VAL A 142 -7.96 -4.47 11.19
N GLY A 143 -8.16 -3.44 12.02
CA GLY A 143 -9.02 -2.30 11.69
C GLY A 143 -8.38 -1.38 10.65
N GLY A 144 -9.15 -0.86 9.71
CA GLY A 144 -8.63 -0.08 8.58
C GLY A 144 -7.71 1.07 9.00
N ARG A 145 -8.15 1.92 9.94
CA ARG A 145 -7.35 3.06 10.44
C ARG A 145 -6.11 2.69 11.26
N TYR A 146 -5.92 1.40 11.58
CA TYR A 146 -4.75 0.86 12.28
C TYR A 146 -3.97 -0.14 11.42
N SER A 147 -4.21 -0.15 10.11
CA SER A 147 -3.74 -1.24 9.24
C SER A 147 -2.35 -1.05 8.64
N LEU A 148 -1.75 0.15 8.71
CA LEU A 148 -0.42 0.47 8.17
C LEU A 148 0.65 -0.58 8.50
N TRP A 149 0.63 -1.12 9.72
CA TRP A 149 1.62 -2.06 10.23
C TRP A 149 1.49 -3.49 9.65
N SER A 150 0.42 -3.74 8.89
CA SER A 150 0.13 -5.01 8.23
C SER A 150 0.59 -5.01 6.76
N ALA A 151 0.07 -5.93 5.95
CA ALA A 151 0.31 -5.92 4.51
C ALA A 151 -0.21 -4.66 3.79
N VAL A 152 -1.09 -3.86 4.42
CA VAL A 152 -1.48 -2.53 3.90
C VAL A 152 -0.27 -1.60 3.76
N GLY A 153 0.75 -1.76 4.61
CA GLY A 153 2.01 -1.00 4.53
C GLY A 153 2.94 -1.41 3.38
N LEU A 154 2.51 -2.27 2.45
CA LEU A 154 3.38 -2.75 1.36
C LEU A 154 3.98 -1.62 0.51
N SER A 155 3.21 -0.58 0.18
CA SER A 155 3.72 0.59 -0.55
C SER A 155 4.81 1.32 0.25
N ALA A 156 4.63 1.49 1.56
CA ALA A 156 5.66 2.04 2.43
C ALA A 156 6.90 1.15 2.48
N LEU A 157 6.75 -0.17 2.67
CA LEU A 157 7.86 -1.13 2.65
C LEU A 157 8.65 -1.09 1.33
N LEU A 158 7.95 -1.01 0.20
CA LEU A 158 8.59 -0.88 -1.12
C LEU A 158 9.41 0.40 -1.21
N TYR A 159 8.91 1.50 -0.65
CA TYR A 159 9.54 2.80 -0.75
C TYR A 159 10.73 2.98 0.20
N ILE A 160 10.59 2.69 1.50
CA ILE A 160 11.66 2.90 2.50
C ILE A 160 12.52 1.65 2.74
N GLY A 161 12.11 0.50 2.22
CA GLY A 161 12.86 -0.76 2.28
C GLY A 161 12.66 -1.55 3.58
N PRO A 162 13.08 -2.82 3.61
CA PRO A 162 12.84 -3.72 4.74
C PRO A 162 13.45 -3.26 6.06
N THR A 163 14.67 -2.70 6.03
CA THR A 163 15.36 -2.22 7.23
C THR A 163 14.57 -1.12 7.92
N HIS A 164 14.26 -0.03 7.21
CA HIS A 164 13.55 1.11 7.78
C HIS A 164 12.09 0.80 8.11
N PHE A 165 11.43 -0.08 7.34
CA PHE A 165 10.09 -0.55 7.70
C PHE A 165 10.12 -1.39 8.99
N SER A 166 11.16 -2.21 9.20
CA SER A 166 11.35 -2.96 10.46
C SER A 166 11.61 -2.02 11.64
N GLU A 167 12.38 -0.95 11.46
CA GLU A 167 12.62 0.07 12.49
C GLU A 167 11.32 0.81 12.85
N LEU A 168 10.50 1.15 11.85
CA LEU A 168 9.18 1.74 12.04
C LEU A 168 8.28 0.83 12.89
N LEU A 169 8.23 -0.47 12.59
CA LEU A 169 7.47 -1.46 13.38
C LEU A 169 8.02 -1.59 14.80
N ALA A 170 9.35 -1.59 14.97
CA ALA A 170 9.98 -1.67 16.28
C ALA A 170 9.66 -0.43 17.14
N GLY A 171 9.67 0.77 16.56
CA GLY A 171 9.26 2.00 17.24
C GLY A 171 7.79 1.96 17.69
N ALA A 172 6.90 1.43 16.84
CA ALA A 172 5.50 1.23 17.21
C ALA A 172 5.35 0.27 18.40
N ALA A 173 6.05 -0.88 18.34
CA ALA A 173 6.03 -1.87 19.41
C ALA A 173 6.60 -1.34 20.74
N GLN A 174 7.64 -0.49 20.70
CA GLN A 174 8.15 0.19 21.88
C GLN A 174 7.12 1.14 22.51
N MET A 175 6.38 1.89 21.68
CA MET A 175 5.30 2.76 22.18
C MET A 175 4.12 1.95 22.73
N ASP A 176 3.78 0.81 22.12
CA ASP A 176 2.78 -0.12 22.63
C ASP A 176 3.17 -0.71 23.98
N GLN A 177 4.46 -1.08 24.14
CA GLN A 177 5.00 -1.55 25.42
C GLN A 177 4.92 -0.45 26.48
N HIS A 178 5.37 0.76 26.15
CA HIS A 178 5.26 1.92 27.04
C HIS A 178 3.81 2.18 27.46
N PHE A 179 2.88 2.15 26.51
CA PHE A 179 1.45 2.32 26.78
C PHE A 179 0.90 1.26 27.74
N ARG A 180 1.36 0.01 27.62
CA ARG A 180 0.90 -1.11 28.44
C ARG A 180 1.47 -1.08 29.86
N GLU A 181 2.75 -0.73 30.00
CA GLU A 181 3.52 -0.96 31.23
C GLU A 181 3.72 0.30 32.09
N ALA A 182 3.74 1.49 31.48
CA ALA A 182 4.05 2.71 32.22
C ALA A 182 2.92 3.09 33.19
N PRO A 183 3.23 3.51 34.43
CA PRO A 183 2.23 4.07 35.35
C PRO A 183 1.49 5.24 34.72
N LEU A 184 0.17 5.37 34.95
CA LEU A 184 -0.69 6.35 34.27
C LEU A 184 -0.13 7.79 34.26
N ARG A 185 0.47 8.23 35.38
CA ARG A 185 1.07 9.57 35.53
C ARG A 185 2.32 9.81 34.67
N ARG A 186 2.88 8.78 34.03
CA ARG A 186 4.03 8.83 33.12
C ARG A 186 3.72 8.21 31.76
N ASN A 187 2.48 7.78 31.55
CA ASN A 187 2.06 7.11 30.33
C ASN A 187 1.71 8.16 29.27
N LEU A 188 2.59 8.31 28.27
CA LEU A 188 2.50 9.40 27.29
C LEU A 188 1.18 9.37 26.50
N PRO A 189 0.75 8.23 25.92
CA PRO A 189 -0.55 8.17 25.24
C PRO A 189 -1.73 8.48 26.16
N THR A 190 -1.71 8.00 27.41
CA THR A 190 -2.78 8.28 28.38
C THR A 190 -2.85 9.76 28.74
N ILE A 191 -1.71 10.38 29.03
CA ILE A 191 -1.65 11.81 29.36
C ILE A 191 -2.16 12.65 28.19
N LEU A 192 -1.73 12.34 26.96
CA LEU A 192 -2.21 13.03 25.76
C LEU A 192 -3.72 12.85 25.57
N ALA A 193 -4.26 11.64 25.79
CA ALA A 193 -5.69 11.37 25.70
C ALA A 193 -6.50 12.14 26.76
N LEU A 194 -5.98 12.31 27.98
CA LEU A 194 -6.63 13.09 29.03
C LEU A 194 -6.57 14.61 28.77
N LEU A 195 -5.54 15.08 28.07
CA LEU A 195 -5.39 16.48 27.66
C LEU A 195 -6.22 16.82 26.42
N ALA A 196 -6.48 15.84 25.56
CA ALA A 196 -7.37 15.99 24.42
C ALA A 196 -8.77 16.30 24.95
N ARG A 197 -9.13 17.59 24.98
CA ARG A 197 -10.52 17.99 25.20
C ARG A 197 -11.34 17.41 24.05
N ASP A 198 -12.47 16.77 24.38
CA ASP A 198 -13.54 16.55 23.41
C ASP A 198 -13.91 17.93 22.85
N GLY A 199 -13.36 18.25 21.68
CA GLY A 199 -13.79 19.37 20.86
C GLY A 199 -15.15 19.03 20.27
N LYS A 200 -16.18 19.05 21.11
CA LYS A 200 -17.53 19.40 20.71
C LYS A 200 -17.77 20.84 21.12
#